data_AF-A0A075I3F1-F1
#
_entry.id   AF-A0A075I3F1-F1
#
_cell.length_a   1.000
_cell.length_b   1.000
_cell.length_c   1.000
_cell.angle_alpha   90.00
_cell.angle_beta   90.00
_cell.angle_gamma   90.00
#
_symmetry.space_group_name_H-M   'P 1'
#
loop_
_entity.id
_entity.type
_entity.pdbx_description
1 polymer ?
#
loop_
_entity_poly.entity_id
_entity_poly.type
_entity_poly.pdbx_seq_one_letter_code
_entity_poly.pdbx_strand_id
1 'polypeptide(L)' 'MQKAAETDKNLMPFILDAVLAHATTGEISNTFREVFGEYRPKEVF' A
#
# COMPACT_ATOMS: atom_id res chain seq x y z
N MET A 1 -2.45 -5.88 -6.24
CA MET A 1 -2.63 -4.75 -5.30
C MET A 1 -2.57 -3.38 -5.98
N GLN A 2 -1.55 -3.08 -6.78
CA GLN A 2 -1.35 -1.73 -7.37
C GLN A 2 -2.58 -1.17 -8.09
N LYS A 3 -3.18 -1.94 -9.01
CA LYS A 3 -4.43 -1.56 -9.70
C LYS A 3 -5.64 -1.33 -8.78
N ALA A 4 -5.68 -1.99 -7.61
CA ALA A 4 -6.75 -1.76 -6.65
C ALA A 4 -6.52 -0.44 -5.88
N ALA A 5 -5.26 -0.11 -5.59
CA ALA A 5 -4.85 1.15 -4.97
C ALA A 5 -5.08 2.38 -5.87
N GLU A 6 -5.10 2.20 -7.19
CA GLU A 6 -5.46 3.26 -8.15
C GLU A 6 -6.98 3.55 -8.19
N THR A 7 -7.79 2.79 -7.44
CA THR A 7 -9.26 2.91 -7.43
C THR A 7 -9.78 3.16 -6.02
N ASP A 8 -11.05 3.54 -5.89
CA ASP A 8 -11.72 3.71 -4.58
C ASP A 8 -12.28 2.40 -4.00
N LYS A 9 -11.68 1.26 -4.37
CA LYS A 9 -12.08 -0.06 -3.86
C LYS A 9 -11.48 -0.31 -2.49
N ASN A 10 -12.20 -1.05 -1.65
CA ASN A 10 -11.65 -1.49 -0.36
C ASN A 10 -10.41 -2.38 -0.59
N LEU A 11 -9.27 -1.97 -0.02
CA LEU A 11 -7.99 -2.66 -0.15
C LEU A 11 -7.85 -3.88 0.76
N MET A 12 -8.65 -3.98 1.82
CA MET A 12 -8.52 -5.04 2.83
C MET A 12 -8.55 -6.47 2.27
N PRO A 13 -9.44 -6.84 1.34
CA PRO A 13 -9.43 -8.19 0.74
C PRO A 13 -8.10 -8.52 0.06
N PHE A 14 -7.51 -7.56 -0.66
CA PHE A 14 -6.24 -7.76 -1.36
C PHE A 14 -5.03 -7.84 -0.41
N ILE A 15 -5.11 -7.14 0.73
CA ILE A 15 -4.09 -7.23 1.79
C ILE A 15 -4.15 -8.61 2.44
N LEU A 16 -5.35 -9.14 2.72
CA LEU A 16 -5.52 -10.49 3.23
C LEU A 16 -4.97 -11.54 2.28
N ASP A 17 -5.27 -11.43 0.97
CA ASP A 17 -4.71 -12.33 -0.05
C ASP A 17 -3.18 -12.29 -0.07
N ALA A 18 -2.57 -11.10 0.04
CA ALA A 18 -1.12 -10.94 0.07
C ALA A 18 -0.50 -11.59 1.31
N VAL A 19 -1.09 -11.39 2.49
CA VAL A 19 -0.62 -12.00 3.74
C VAL A 19 -0.76 -13.53 3.69
N LEU A 20 -1.86 -14.05 3.13
CA LEU A 20 -2.06 -15.50 2.93
C LEU A 20 -1.05 -16.09 1.94
N ALA A 21 -0.57 -15.29 0.99
CA ALA A 21 0.52 -15.64 0.08
C ALA A 21 1.93 -15.48 0.70
N HIS A 22 2.01 -15.26 2.02
CA HIS A 22 3.25 -15.02 2.78
C HIS A 22 4.03 -13.77 2.35
N ALA A 23 3.36 -12.78 1.75
CA ALA A 23 3.98 -11.48 1.51
C ALA A 23 4.26 -10.77 2.85
N THR A 24 5.41 -10.13 2.92
CA THR A 24 5.83 -9.34 4.07
C THR A 24 5.14 -7.99 4.10
N THR A 25 5.07 -7.38 5.28
CA THR A 25 4.59 -6.01 5.45
C THR A 25 5.36 -5.01 4.58
N GLY A 26 6.66 -5.25 4.36
CA GLY A 26 7.51 -4.41 3.52
C GLY A 26 7.10 -4.45 2.04
N GLU A 27 6.84 -5.63 1.49
CA GLU A 27 6.40 -5.82 0.10
C GLU A 27 5.02 -5.20 -0.15
N ILE A 28 4.08 -5.41 0.78
CA ILE A 28 2.74 -4.80 0.72
C ILE A 28 2.87 -3.26 0.76
N SER A 29 3.64 -2.73 1.70
CA SER A 29 3.84 -1.29 1.85
C SER A 29 4.54 -0.67 0.64
N ASN A 30 5.56 -1.32 0.07
CA ASN A 30 6.26 -0.85 -1.13
C ASN A 30 5.30 -0.68 -2.30
N THR A 31 4.44 -1.67 -2.53
CA THR A 31 3.43 -1.62 -3.60
C THR A 31 2.51 -0.39 -3.46
N PHE A 32 2.14 -0.03 -2.22
CA PHE A 32 1.31 1.15 -1.97
C PHE A 32 2.09 2.47 -2.08
N ARG A 33 3.38 2.50 -1.72
CA ARG A 33 4.22 3.71 -1.91
C ARG A 33 4.36 4.10 -3.37
N GLU A 34 4.39 3.14 -4.30
CA GLU A 34 4.44 3.43 -5.73
C GLU A 34 3.19 4.16 -6.25
N VAL A 35 2.03 4.00 -5.60
CA VAL A 35 0.76 4.62 -6.01
C VAL A 35 0.45 5.88 -5.20
N PHE A 36 0.56 5.79 -3.87
CA PHE A 36 0.18 6.86 -2.95
C PHE A 36 1.33 7.79 -2.60
N GLY A 37 2.57 7.38 -2.89
CA GLY A 37 3.77 8.03 -2.39
C GLY A 37 4.01 7.74 -0.91
N GLU A 38 4.89 8.54 -0.32
CA GLU A 38 5.23 8.48 1.10
C GLU A 38 4.82 9.78 1.78
N TYR A 39 4.36 9.67 3.02
CA TYR A 39 4.14 10.85 3.84
C TYR A 39 5.46 11.59 4.07
N ARG A 40 5.50 12.88 3.73
CA ARG A 40 6.60 13.78 4.03
C ARG A 40 6.13 14.85 5.01
N PRO A 41 6.64 14.88 6.25
CA PRO A 41 6.29 15.94 7.20
C PRO A 41 6.68 17.30 6.64
N LYS A 42 5.85 18.32 6.86
CA LYS A 42 6.20 19.70 6.50
C LYS A 42 7.27 20.18 7.49
N GLU A 43 8.46 20.50 7.00
CA GLU A 43 9.46 21.20 7.79
C GLU A 43 8.95 22.62 8.04
N VAL A 44 8.67 22.93 9.30
CA VAL A 44 8.30 24.27 9.75
C VAL A 44 9.58 24.89 10.30
N PHE A 45 10.13 25.86 9.57
CA PHE A 45 11.24 26.70 10.00
C PHE A 45 10.72 27.98 10.68
#